data_AF-A0A136K3T2-F1
#
_entry.id   AF-A0A136K3T2-F1
#
_cell.length_a   1.000
_cell.length_b   1.000
_cell.length_c   1.000
_cell.angle_alpha   90.00
_cell.angle_beta   90.00
_cell.angle_gamma   90.00
#
_symmetry.space_group_name_H-M   'P 1'
#
loop_
_entity.id
_entity.type
_entity.pdbx_description
1 polymer ?
#
loop_
_entity_poly.entity_id
_entity_poly.type
_entity_poly.pdbx_seq_one_letter_code
_entity_poly.pdbx_strand_id
1 'polypeptide(L)'
;MVQHVTRALLFVFGLVGSLALGGTAQPAHAADASESISHSAEFFPDAVGTRWQYRGQISEGPLQTIENKYFTNVSSVTGTKTLKGGLVVTVFHDTNPGNHGPSDSFYRRDAAGIVYYGSEPGTPLEKQLTPYQIMRFPMRVSQSFQQFNRTDIDFGSDIDGDGTNERVDVEGHSTVLSREAITVPAGTYSDAVKVEARMSLRIKLSSSEKMAVGTDVMTAWFARGVGLVKYVERQELAALKDDRGNVTEIMEELEQVEVKSAALGGRGESTPQGLLADDMGRHELLQVVLAAGLRANP
;
A
#
# COMPACT_ATOMS: atom_id res chain seq x y z
N MET A 1 -11.18 25.91 -12.31
CA MET A 1 -9.97 25.11 -12.58
C MET A 1 -9.27 24.89 -11.25
N VAL A 2 -9.76 23.93 -10.47
CA VAL A 2 -9.36 23.68 -9.06
C VAL A 2 -9.38 22.17 -8.89
N GLN A 3 -8.21 21.53 -8.83
CA GLN A 3 -8.10 20.06 -8.89
C GLN A 3 -6.79 19.53 -8.28
N HIS A 4 -6.36 20.10 -7.13
CA HIS A 4 -5.08 19.76 -6.48
C HIS A 4 -5.21 19.70 -4.94
N VAL A 5 -6.03 18.78 -4.42
CA VAL A 5 -6.07 18.47 -2.97
C VAL A 5 -5.88 16.97 -2.70
N THR A 6 -6.34 16.08 -3.59
CA THR A 6 -6.04 14.65 -3.52
C THR A 6 -4.65 14.33 -4.06
N ARG A 7 -3.63 14.43 -3.21
CA ARG A 7 -2.59 13.39 -3.22
C ARG A 7 -3.21 12.18 -2.55
N ALA A 8 -3.48 11.13 -3.33
CA ALA A 8 -3.90 9.86 -2.76
C ALA A 8 -2.85 9.39 -1.75
N LEU A 9 -3.32 8.79 -0.66
CA LEU A 9 -2.46 8.06 0.25
C LEU A 9 -2.05 6.78 -0.47
N LEU A 10 -0.90 6.81 -1.14
CA LEU A 10 -0.31 5.58 -1.66
C LEU A 10 0.09 4.69 -0.48
N PHE A 11 -0.60 3.55 -0.36
CA PHE A 11 -0.16 2.44 0.45
C PHE A 11 0.11 1.25 -0.47
N VAL A 12 1.39 0.94 -0.68
CA VAL A 12 1.76 -0.26 -1.43
C VAL A 12 1.44 -1.50 -0.56
N PHE A 13 0.31 -2.15 -0.89
CA PHE A 13 -0.30 -3.42 -0.37
C PHE A 13 -1.46 -3.38 0.66
N GLY A 14 -2.72 -3.34 0.17
CA GLY A 14 -3.82 -4.25 0.61
C GLY A 14 -5.32 -3.77 0.65
N LEU A 15 -6.30 -4.72 0.52
CA LEU A 15 -7.82 -4.65 0.47
C LEU A 15 -8.68 -4.88 1.74
N VAL A 16 -9.81 -4.23 2.02
CA VAL A 16 -11.07 -4.92 2.45
C VAL A 16 -12.07 -3.79 2.81
N GLY A 17 -13.37 -3.87 2.48
CA GLY A 17 -14.35 -2.79 2.79
C GLY A 17 -14.88 -2.66 4.25
N SER A 18 -16.12 -3.14 4.52
CA SER A 18 -16.83 -2.90 5.80
C SER A 18 -17.36 -4.17 6.52
N LEU A 19 -17.89 -3.96 7.73
CA LEU A 19 -18.62 -4.95 8.56
C LEU A 19 -20.15 -4.85 8.33
N ALA A 20 -20.87 -5.96 8.57
CA ALA A 20 -22.33 -5.98 8.67
C ALA A 20 -22.77 -6.67 9.97
N LEU A 21 -23.92 -6.29 10.52
CA LEU A 21 -24.51 -6.83 11.75
C LEU A 21 -25.92 -7.39 11.47
N GLY A 22 -26.28 -8.54 12.05
CA GLY A 22 -27.70 -8.92 12.18
C GLY A 22 -28.09 -10.40 12.13
N GLY A 23 -27.83 -11.14 13.21
CA GLY A 23 -28.76 -12.14 13.79
C GLY A 23 -29.20 -13.38 13.00
N THR A 24 -28.75 -14.57 13.42
CA THR A 24 -29.53 -15.61 14.12
C THR A 24 -28.67 -16.87 14.32
N ALA A 25 -28.95 -17.67 15.35
CA ALA A 25 -28.12 -18.83 15.69
C ALA A 25 -28.43 -20.04 14.81
N GLN A 26 -27.41 -20.52 14.08
CA GLN A 26 -27.44 -21.74 13.27
C GLN A 26 -26.37 -22.69 13.81
N PRO A 27 -26.59 -24.03 13.85
CA PRO A 27 -25.70 -24.94 14.57
C PRO A 27 -24.28 -24.93 14.00
N ALA A 28 -23.31 -25.12 14.89
CA ALA A 28 -21.90 -25.09 14.54
C ALA A 28 -21.55 -26.13 13.47
N HIS A 29 -21.42 -25.66 12.23
CA HIS A 29 -20.62 -26.38 11.25
C HIS A 29 -19.20 -26.53 11.80
N ALA A 30 -18.63 -27.72 11.60
CA ALA A 30 -17.22 -27.95 11.91
C ALA A 30 -16.39 -26.85 11.24
N ALA A 31 -15.46 -26.24 12.00
CA ALA A 31 -14.58 -25.23 11.46
C ALA A 31 -13.84 -25.83 10.26
N ASP A 32 -14.12 -25.31 9.06
CA ASP A 32 -13.46 -25.75 7.83
C ASP A 32 -11.96 -25.63 8.05
N ALA A 33 -11.24 -26.71 7.73
CA ALA A 33 -9.81 -26.75 7.97
C ALA A 33 -9.11 -25.80 6.99
N SER A 34 -8.87 -24.56 7.44
CA SER A 34 -8.26 -23.47 6.66
C SER A 34 -7.10 -23.99 5.82
N GLU A 35 -7.25 -23.99 4.49
CA GLU A 35 -6.28 -24.63 3.61
C GLU A 35 -4.93 -23.92 3.75
N SER A 36 -3.90 -24.64 4.19
CA SER A 36 -2.56 -24.08 4.38
C SER A 36 -1.80 -24.07 3.05
N ILE A 37 -1.40 -22.89 2.59
CA ILE A 37 -0.68 -22.71 1.33
C ILE A 37 0.81 -23.02 1.56
N SER A 38 1.26 -24.16 1.05
CA SER A 38 2.64 -24.63 1.21
C SER A 38 3.65 -23.75 0.45
N HIS A 39 4.84 -23.60 1.04
CA HIS A 39 5.93 -22.74 0.56
C HIS A 39 5.48 -21.29 0.29
N SER A 40 4.76 -20.69 1.26
CA SER A 40 4.17 -19.35 1.11
C SER A 40 5.15 -18.25 0.68
N ALA A 41 6.44 -18.39 1.01
CA ALA A 41 7.49 -17.46 0.61
C ALA A 41 7.76 -17.43 -0.92
N GLU A 42 7.45 -18.50 -1.66
CA GLU A 42 7.63 -18.54 -3.12
C GLU A 42 6.67 -17.62 -3.88
N PHE A 43 5.60 -17.13 -3.24
CA PHE A 43 4.69 -16.14 -3.79
C PHE A 43 5.25 -14.70 -3.74
N PHE A 44 6.47 -14.52 -3.20
CA PHE A 44 7.08 -13.21 -2.98
C PHE A 44 8.58 -13.25 -3.36
N PRO A 45 8.93 -13.40 -4.66
CA PRO A 45 10.31 -13.34 -5.10
C PRO A 45 10.88 -11.93 -4.85
N ASP A 46 12.00 -11.89 -4.13
CA ASP A 46 12.67 -10.67 -3.64
C ASP A 46 14.18 -10.68 -3.95
N ALA A 47 14.58 -11.43 -4.97
CA ALA A 47 15.96 -11.51 -5.43
C ALA A 47 16.33 -10.28 -6.27
N VAL A 48 17.47 -9.65 -5.96
CA VAL A 48 18.00 -8.47 -6.66
C VAL A 48 18.09 -8.72 -8.17
N GLY A 49 17.64 -7.74 -8.95
CA GLY A 49 17.52 -7.82 -10.41
C GLY A 49 16.23 -8.47 -10.90
N THR A 50 15.32 -8.88 -10.02
CA THR A 50 13.94 -9.24 -10.41
C THR A 50 13.20 -7.98 -10.83
N ARG A 51 12.45 -8.06 -11.93
CA ARG A 51 11.70 -6.94 -12.51
C ARG A 51 10.28 -7.35 -12.92
N TRP A 52 9.33 -6.47 -12.69
CA TRP A 52 7.96 -6.54 -13.18
C TRP A 52 7.61 -5.27 -13.95
N GLN A 53 6.77 -5.39 -14.95
CA GLN A 53 6.14 -4.28 -15.64
C GLN A 53 4.64 -4.48 -15.61
N TYR A 54 3.94 -3.45 -15.14
CA TYR A 54 2.49 -3.43 -15.02
C TYR A 54 1.91 -2.37 -15.94
N ARG A 55 0.77 -2.71 -16.57
CA ARG A 55 -0.13 -1.71 -17.13
C ARG A 55 -1.05 -1.23 -16.02
N GLY A 56 -1.16 0.09 -15.86
CA GLY A 56 -1.95 0.74 -14.85
C GLY A 56 -3.18 1.44 -15.44
N GLN A 57 -4.28 1.41 -14.70
CA GLN A 57 -5.45 2.26 -14.91
C GLN A 57 -5.79 2.92 -13.57
N ILE A 58 -5.95 4.24 -13.56
CA ILE A 58 -6.49 4.99 -12.42
C ILE A 58 -7.76 5.71 -12.86
N SER A 59 -8.76 5.68 -12.00
CA SER A 59 -10.05 6.29 -12.23
C SER A 59 -10.41 7.16 -11.01
N GLU A 60 -10.66 8.44 -11.25
CA GLU A 60 -10.82 9.45 -10.19
C GLU A 60 -12.10 10.26 -10.43
N GLY A 61 -12.83 10.55 -9.34
CA GLY A 61 -13.87 11.56 -9.36
C GLY A 61 -14.91 11.45 -8.24
N PRO A 62 -15.94 12.31 -8.27
CA PRO A 62 -17.15 12.09 -7.49
C PRO A 62 -17.84 10.80 -7.97
N LEU A 63 -18.62 10.16 -7.09
CA LEU A 63 -19.32 8.87 -7.27
C LEU A 63 -20.16 8.67 -8.57
N GLN A 64 -20.28 9.67 -9.45
CA GLN A 64 -21.08 9.65 -10.68
C GLN A 64 -20.33 10.15 -11.92
N THR A 65 -19.05 10.52 -11.82
CA THR A 65 -18.28 11.03 -12.98
C THR A 65 -16.81 10.64 -12.82
N ILE A 66 -16.43 9.58 -13.52
CA ILE A 66 -15.12 8.94 -13.42
C ILE A 66 -14.35 9.18 -14.72
N GLU A 67 -13.17 9.81 -14.63
CA GLU A 67 -12.22 9.90 -15.75
C GLU A 67 -11.21 8.74 -15.64
N ASN A 68 -11.04 7.97 -16.72
CA ASN A 68 -10.04 6.90 -16.79
C ASN A 68 -8.72 7.41 -17.37
N LYS A 69 -7.63 7.25 -16.61
CA LYS A 69 -6.25 7.53 -17.03
C LYS A 69 -5.47 6.22 -17.06
N TYR A 70 -4.57 6.06 -18.02
CA TYR A 70 -3.72 4.88 -18.15
C TYR A 70 -2.26 5.24 -17.92
N PHE A 71 -1.51 4.34 -17.30
CA PHE A 71 -0.12 4.52 -16.96
C PHE A 71 0.66 3.21 -17.05
N THR A 72 1.97 3.27 -16.84
CA THR A 72 2.85 2.10 -16.74
C THR A 72 3.66 2.22 -15.46
N ASN A 73 3.73 1.14 -14.70
CA ASN A 73 4.62 1.02 -13.55
C ASN A 73 5.65 -0.08 -13.80
N VAL A 74 6.90 0.16 -13.45
CA VAL A 74 7.97 -0.83 -13.48
C VAL A 74 8.49 -0.97 -12.06
N SER A 75 8.25 -2.15 -11.47
CA SER A 75 8.77 -2.52 -10.16
C SER A 75 10.07 -3.31 -10.33
N SER A 76 11.08 -3.08 -9.51
CA SER A 76 12.37 -3.79 -9.58
C SER A 76 13.03 -3.93 -8.22
N VAL A 77 13.55 -5.12 -7.92
CA VAL A 77 14.37 -5.33 -6.71
C VAL A 77 15.77 -4.80 -6.97
N THR A 78 16.08 -3.61 -6.45
CA THR A 78 17.33 -2.90 -6.75
C THR A 78 18.49 -3.26 -5.83
N GLY A 79 18.21 -3.73 -4.62
CA GLY A 79 19.25 -4.07 -3.65
C GLY A 79 18.73 -4.25 -2.23
N THR A 80 19.58 -3.89 -1.26
CA THR A 80 19.21 -3.84 0.16
C THR A 80 19.66 -2.51 0.79
N LYS A 81 18.95 -2.06 1.82
CA LYS A 81 19.24 -0.86 2.60
C LYS A 81 19.39 -1.26 4.06
N THR A 82 20.35 -0.67 4.77
CA THR A 82 20.46 -0.84 6.23
C THR A 82 19.75 0.31 6.92
N LEU A 83 18.67 0.02 7.63
CA LEU A 83 17.93 0.98 8.43
C LEU A 83 18.56 1.15 9.82
N LYS A 84 18.12 2.19 10.55
CA LYS A 84 18.55 2.48 11.92
C LYS A 84 18.41 1.22 12.81
N GLY A 85 19.46 0.91 13.56
CA GLY A 85 19.54 -0.31 14.37
C GLY A 85 20.16 -1.52 13.66
N GLY A 86 20.69 -1.37 12.45
CA GLY A 86 21.37 -2.44 11.72
C GLY A 86 20.44 -3.43 11.01
N LEU A 87 19.15 -3.07 10.90
CA LEU A 87 18.15 -3.87 10.21
C LEU A 87 18.35 -3.76 8.70
N VAL A 88 18.63 -4.88 8.03
CA VAL A 88 18.67 -4.96 6.56
C VAL A 88 17.25 -5.19 6.01
N VAL A 89 16.88 -4.39 5.02
CA VAL A 89 15.63 -4.50 4.24
C VAL A 89 15.95 -4.60 2.75
N THR A 90 15.13 -5.33 2.00
CA THR A 90 15.13 -5.36 0.54
C THR A 90 14.50 -4.08 0.00
N VAL A 91 15.09 -3.50 -1.04
CA VAL A 91 14.58 -2.30 -1.72
C VAL A 91 13.88 -2.71 -3.01
N PHE A 92 12.63 -2.30 -3.14
CA PHE A 92 11.85 -2.35 -4.36
C PHE A 92 11.76 -0.92 -4.90
N HIS A 93 12.17 -0.69 -6.14
CA HIS A 93 12.02 0.57 -6.82
C HIS A 93 10.86 0.49 -7.81
N ASP A 94 9.88 1.38 -7.68
CA ASP A 94 8.72 1.50 -8.55
C ASP A 94 8.77 2.82 -9.30
N THR A 95 8.62 2.80 -10.63
CA THR A 95 8.76 4.01 -11.45
C THR A 95 7.56 4.95 -11.37
N ASN A 96 6.36 4.42 -11.16
CA ASN A 96 5.11 5.18 -11.11
C ASN A 96 3.95 4.35 -10.51
N PRO A 97 4.10 3.77 -9.30
CA PRO A 97 3.05 2.95 -8.68
C PRO A 97 1.79 3.78 -8.48
N GLY A 98 0.64 3.23 -8.84
CA GLY A 98 -0.65 3.91 -8.74
C GLY A 98 -0.78 5.25 -9.50
N ASN A 99 0.19 5.60 -10.36
CA ASN A 99 0.30 6.88 -11.05
C ASN A 99 0.69 8.11 -10.20
N HIS A 100 1.54 7.96 -9.18
CA HIS A 100 1.96 9.06 -8.30
C HIS A 100 3.44 9.51 -8.40
N GLY A 101 4.17 9.02 -9.41
CA GLY A 101 5.62 9.21 -9.56
C GLY A 101 6.45 8.17 -8.80
N PRO A 102 7.78 8.17 -8.96
CA PRO A 102 8.64 7.08 -8.50
C PRO A 102 8.80 7.02 -6.97
N SER A 103 8.97 5.80 -6.46
CA SER A 103 9.20 5.53 -5.03
C SER A 103 10.08 4.29 -4.80
N ASP A 104 10.90 4.33 -3.76
CA ASP A 104 11.54 3.14 -3.18
C ASP A 104 10.71 2.63 -1.99
N SER A 105 10.33 1.35 -2.01
CA SER A 105 9.60 0.66 -0.94
C SER A 105 10.50 -0.35 -0.20
N PHE A 106 10.39 -0.39 1.13
CA PHE A 106 11.30 -1.17 1.99
C PHE A 106 10.60 -2.37 2.63
N TYR A 107 11.06 -3.59 2.35
CA TYR A 107 10.48 -4.83 2.88
C TYR A 107 11.52 -5.71 3.58
N ARG A 108 11.10 -6.44 4.62
CA ARG A 108 11.85 -7.60 5.13
C ARG A 108 10.96 -8.83 5.07
N ARG A 109 11.50 -9.92 4.51
CA ARG A 109 10.92 -11.25 4.55
C ARG A 109 11.72 -12.15 5.49
N ASP A 110 11.03 -12.91 6.32
CA ASP A 110 11.62 -13.99 7.12
C ASP A 110 10.63 -15.15 7.33
N ALA A 111 10.92 -16.06 8.27
CA ALA A 111 10.09 -17.23 8.52
C ALA A 111 8.67 -16.91 9.04
N ALA A 112 8.45 -15.73 9.62
CA ALA A 112 7.14 -15.31 10.12
C ALA A 112 6.25 -14.66 9.04
N GLY A 113 6.84 -14.21 7.92
CA GLY A 113 6.12 -13.50 6.87
C GLY A 113 6.89 -12.34 6.25
N ILE A 114 6.17 -11.29 5.88
CA ILE A 114 6.72 -10.08 5.26
C ILE A 114 6.27 -8.86 6.04
N VAL A 115 7.23 -7.99 6.36
CA VAL A 115 7.04 -6.73 7.08
C VAL A 115 7.44 -5.58 6.17
N TYR A 116 6.56 -4.59 6.06
CA TYR A 116 6.79 -3.33 5.35
C TYR A 116 7.36 -2.29 6.31
N TYR A 117 8.36 -1.53 5.84
CA TYR A 117 9.09 -0.52 6.60
C TYR A 117 8.90 0.91 6.06
N GLY A 118 7.92 1.11 5.17
CA GLY A 118 7.63 2.39 4.54
C GLY A 118 8.33 2.58 3.20
N SER A 119 8.06 3.74 2.60
CA SER A 119 8.58 4.16 1.30
C SER A 119 9.34 5.49 1.35
N GLU A 120 10.05 5.78 0.27
CA GLU A 120 10.74 7.03 0.00
C GLU A 120 10.43 7.48 -1.45
N PRO A 121 9.62 8.54 -1.67
CA PRO A 121 9.01 9.42 -0.67
C PRO A 121 7.73 8.85 -0.03
N GLY A 122 7.76 8.58 1.28
CA GLY A 122 6.57 8.17 2.03
C GLY A 122 5.70 9.32 2.57
N THR A 123 4.42 9.05 2.79
CA THR A 123 3.42 10.03 3.27
C THR A 123 3.57 10.31 4.79
N PRO A 124 3.04 11.43 5.33
CA PRO A 124 3.12 11.71 6.76
C PRO A 124 2.36 10.67 7.61
N LEU A 125 1.21 10.17 7.13
CA LEU A 125 0.44 9.12 7.78
C LEU A 125 1.21 7.79 7.80
N GLU A 126 1.70 7.34 6.65
CA GLU A 126 2.47 6.10 6.51
C GLU A 126 3.68 6.01 7.45
N LYS A 127 4.41 7.13 7.63
CA LYS A 127 5.55 7.24 8.55
C LYS A 127 5.17 7.03 10.02
N GLN A 128 3.90 7.13 10.39
CA GLN A 128 3.36 6.86 11.73
C GLN A 128 2.77 5.43 11.85
N LEU A 129 2.46 4.77 10.73
CA LEU A 129 1.95 3.40 10.70
C LEU A 129 3.07 2.35 10.65
N THR A 130 4.16 2.68 9.95
CA THR A 130 5.26 1.75 9.67
C THR A 130 6.21 1.57 10.87
N PRO A 131 6.80 0.38 11.05
CA PRO A 131 6.60 -0.83 10.25
C PRO A 131 5.36 -1.64 10.64
N TYR A 132 4.79 -2.38 9.69
CA TYR A 132 3.71 -3.33 9.92
C TYR A 132 3.85 -4.61 9.08
N GLN A 133 3.28 -5.71 9.56
CA GLN A 133 3.30 -6.99 8.85
C GLN A 133 2.25 -6.96 7.73
N ILE A 134 2.65 -7.22 6.48
CA ILE A 134 1.73 -7.29 5.33
C ILE A 134 1.31 -8.71 4.99
N MET A 135 2.15 -9.70 5.32
CA MET A 135 1.85 -11.11 5.11
C MET A 135 2.35 -11.98 6.26
N ARG A 136 1.61 -13.05 6.59
CA ARG A 136 1.98 -14.06 7.60
C ARG A 136 2.28 -15.40 6.94
N PHE A 137 3.33 -16.09 7.41
CA PHE A 137 3.67 -17.43 6.98
C PHE A 137 3.46 -18.46 8.10
N PRO A 138 2.99 -19.69 7.79
CA PRO A 138 2.40 -20.08 6.50
C PRO A 138 1.07 -19.34 6.26
N MET A 139 0.84 -18.94 5.01
CA MET A 139 -0.46 -18.41 4.57
C MET A 139 -1.52 -19.50 4.69
N ARG A 140 -2.74 -19.15 5.11
CA ARG A 140 -3.89 -20.07 5.13
C ARG A 140 -5.12 -19.37 4.57
N VAL A 141 -5.93 -20.06 3.77
CA VAL A 141 -7.21 -19.54 3.28
C VAL A 141 -8.11 -19.14 4.46
N SER A 142 -8.79 -18.00 4.35
CA SER A 142 -9.57 -17.33 5.40
C SER A 142 -8.78 -16.83 6.62
N GLN A 143 -7.44 -16.87 6.61
CA GLN A 143 -6.63 -16.26 7.68
C GLN A 143 -6.69 -14.75 7.58
N SER A 144 -7.25 -14.11 8.61
CA SER A 144 -7.21 -12.65 8.79
C SER A 144 -6.34 -12.24 9.99
N PHE A 145 -5.72 -11.06 9.93
CA PHE A 145 -4.98 -10.47 11.03
C PHE A 145 -4.91 -8.93 10.95
N GLN A 146 -4.96 -8.27 12.11
CA GLN A 146 -4.75 -6.82 12.19
C GLN A 146 -3.27 -6.49 11.87
N GLN A 147 -3.05 -5.58 10.92
CA GLN A 147 -1.73 -5.06 10.53
C GLN A 147 -1.30 -3.93 11.47
N PHE A 148 -2.21 -2.99 11.73
CA PHE A 148 -2.04 -1.86 12.63
C PHE A 148 -3.39 -1.41 13.20
N ASN A 149 -3.33 -0.76 14.35
CA ASN A 149 -4.43 0.03 14.91
C ASN A 149 -3.77 1.21 15.62
N ARG A 150 -4.16 2.42 15.26
CA ARG A 150 -3.65 3.69 15.79
C ARG A 150 -4.82 4.63 16.01
N THR A 151 -4.78 5.37 17.10
CA THR A 151 -5.80 6.36 17.46
C THR A 151 -5.14 7.71 17.65
N ASP A 152 -5.82 8.77 17.26
CA ASP A 152 -5.33 10.16 17.36
C ASP A 152 -3.89 10.32 16.85
N ILE A 153 -3.66 10.03 15.56
CA ILE A 153 -2.40 10.35 14.86
C ILE A 153 -2.61 11.47 13.84
N ASP A 154 -1.53 12.09 13.37
CA ASP A 154 -1.60 13.16 12.38
C ASP A 154 -1.97 12.57 11.00
N PHE A 155 -3.07 13.01 10.41
CA PHE A 155 -3.49 12.57 9.07
C PHE A 155 -2.52 13.09 7.97
N GLY A 156 -1.80 14.18 8.24
CA GLY A 156 -0.80 14.74 7.34
C GLY A 156 -1.33 15.71 6.28
N SER A 157 -2.63 16.04 6.35
CA SER A 157 -3.30 16.97 5.44
C SER A 157 -4.36 17.77 6.20
N ASP A 158 -4.53 19.02 5.81
CA ASP A 158 -5.66 19.90 6.12
C ASP A 158 -6.79 19.61 5.12
N ILE A 159 -7.93 19.11 5.59
CA ILE A 159 -9.10 18.76 4.75
C ILE A 159 -10.15 19.86 4.79
N ASP A 160 -10.37 20.48 5.95
CA ASP A 160 -11.43 21.49 6.11
C ASP A 160 -11.04 22.92 5.73
N GLY A 161 -9.73 23.19 5.63
CA GLY A 161 -9.12 24.40 5.08
C GLY A 161 -8.69 25.44 6.14
N ASP A 162 -8.56 25.05 7.41
CA ASP A 162 -8.23 25.98 8.51
C ASP A 162 -6.72 26.21 8.73
N GLY A 163 -5.86 25.48 8.02
CA GLY A 163 -4.41 25.54 8.13
C GLY A 163 -3.80 24.51 9.10
N THR A 164 -4.63 23.63 9.68
CA THR A 164 -4.22 22.56 10.61
C THR A 164 -4.39 21.20 9.96
N ASN A 165 -3.46 20.27 10.17
CA ASN A 165 -3.69 18.88 9.74
C ASN A 165 -4.75 18.21 10.59
N GLU A 166 -5.56 17.36 9.97
CA GLU A 166 -6.58 16.57 10.68
C GLU A 166 -5.99 15.49 11.58
N ARG A 167 -6.80 15.00 12.52
CA ARG A 167 -6.44 13.86 13.38
C ARG A 167 -7.19 12.62 12.92
N VAL A 168 -6.55 11.45 12.97
CA VAL A 168 -7.17 10.21 12.47
C VAL A 168 -7.01 9.04 13.44
N ASP A 169 -8.11 8.31 13.63
CA ASP A 169 -8.06 6.91 14.07
C ASP A 169 -8.05 6.02 12.83
N VAL A 170 -7.12 5.06 12.77
CA VAL A 170 -6.95 4.20 11.61
C VAL A 170 -6.66 2.76 12.01
N GLU A 171 -7.37 1.84 11.37
CA GLU A 171 -7.25 0.40 11.60
C GLU A 171 -7.00 -0.33 10.28
N GLY A 172 -6.01 -1.24 10.30
CA GLY A 172 -5.56 -2.05 9.18
C GLY A 172 -5.71 -3.54 9.45
N HIS A 173 -6.24 -4.34 8.52
CA HIS A 173 -6.28 -5.83 8.59
C HIS A 173 -5.67 -6.44 7.34
N SER A 174 -5.37 -7.74 7.30
CA SER A 174 -4.92 -8.51 6.12
C SER A 174 -5.48 -9.92 6.15
N THR A 175 -6.10 -10.34 5.06
CA THR A 175 -6.93 -11.55 4.93
C THR A 175 -6.55 -12.31 3.67
N VAL A 176 -6.21 -13.58 3.76
CA VAL A 176 -6.07 -14.45 2.58
C VAL A 176 -7.45 -14.99 2.23
N LEU A 177 -7.98 -14.69 1.03
CA LEU A 177 -9.36 -15.03 0.67
C LEU A 177 -9.52 -16.40 0.04
N SER A 178 -8.72 -16.68 -0.99
CA SER A 178 -8.92 -17.83 -1.86
C SER A 178 -7.62 -18.17 -2.61
N ARG A 179 -7.63 -19.35 -3.23
CA ARG A 179 -6.75 -19.68 -4.35
C ARG A 179 -7.64 -19.71 -5.60
N GLU A 180 -7.30 -18.95 -6.63
CA GLU A 180 -8.11 -18.87 -7.85
C GLU A 180 -7.23 -18.68 -9.10
N ALA A 181 -7.77 -19.06 -10.25
CA ALA A 181 -7.13 -18.79 -11.53
C ALA A 181 -7.35 -17.32 -11.92
N ILE A 182 -6.29 -16.63 -12.32
CA ILE A 182 -6.33 -15.24 -12.79
C ILE A 182 -5.61 -15.12 -14.14
N THR A 183 -6.18 -14.33 -15.05
CA THR A 183 -5.59 -14.04 -16.37
C THR A 183 -5.29 -12.56 -16.46
N VAL A 184 -4.06 -12.24 -16.84
CA VAL A 184 -3.50 -10.89 -17.05
C VAL A 184 -2.70 -10.91 -18.36
N PRO A 185 -2.20 -9.77 -18.90
CA PRO A 185 -1.49 -9.78 -20.18
C PRO A 185 -0.24 -10.68 -20.21
N ALA A 186 0.46 -10.83 -19.09
CA ALA A 186 1.60 -11.76 -18.95
C ALA A 186 1.22 -13.26 -19.01
N GLY A 187 -0.08 -13.60 -18.92
CA GLY A 187 -0.57 -14.97 -19.02
C GLY A 187 -1.67 -15.34 -18.00
N THR A 188 -1.98 -16.63 -17.94
CA THR A 188 -2.92 -17.21 -16.97
C THR A 188 -2.15 -17.93 -15.87
N TYR A 189 -2.42 -17.55 -14.62
CA TYR A 189 -1.88 -18.19 -13.42
C TYR A 189 -3.02 -18.98 -12.77
N SER A 190 -3.00 -20.31 -12.86
CA SER A 190 -4.10 -21.18 -12.43
C SER A 190 -4.26 -21.34 -10.91
N ASP A 191 -3.30 -20.84 -10.15
CA ASP A 191 -3.15 -21.05 -8.70
C ASP A 191 -2.60 -19.77 -8.04
N ALA A 192 -3.28 -18.64 -8.26
CA ALA A 192 -2.94 -17.38 -7.62
C ALA A 192 -3.62 -17.27 -6.24
N VAL A 193 -2.87 -16.83 -5.24
CA VAL A 193 -3.40 -16.54 -3.90
C VAL A 193 -3.98 -15.13 -3.91
N LYS A 194 -5.28 -15.05 -3.61
CA LYS A 194 -6.01 -13.79 -3.47
C LYS A 194 -5.89 -13.28 -2.04
N VAL A 195 -5.44 -12.04 -1.88
CA VAL A 195 -5.16 -11.40 -0.59
C VAL A 195 -5.92 -10.08 -0.50
N GLU A 196 -6.35 -9.79 0.72
CA GLU A 196 -7.25 -8.70 1.05
C GLU A 196 -6.85 -8.01 2.40
N ALA A 197 -6.09 -6.89 2.40
CA ALA A 197 -5.81 -5.99 3.58
C ALA A 197 -6.62 -4.64 3.87
N ARG A 198 -7.54 -4.63 4.85
CA ARG A 198 -8.56 -3.56 5.14
C ARG A 198 -7.86 -2.30 5.57
N MET A 199 -8.27 -1.11 5.13
CA MET A 199 -8.05 0.09 5.93
C MET A 199 -9.34 0.88 6.15
N SER A 200 -9.56 1.30 7.40
CA SER A 200 -10.68 2.17 7.79
C SER A 200 -10.14 3.37 8.56
N LEU A 201 -10.57 4.56 8.17
CA LEU A 201 -10.14 5.86 8.67
C LEU A 201 -11.32 6.58 9.31
N ARG A 202 -11.16 7.10 10.53
CA ARG A 202 -12.09 8.06 11.15
C ARG A 202 -11.32 9.34 11.39
N ILE A 203 -11.54 10.33 10.53
CA ILE A 203 -10.76 11.56 10.49
C ILE A 203 -11.55 12.64 11.24
N LYS A 204 -11.07 13.06 12.42
CA LYS A 204 -11.62 14.20 13.15
C LYS A 204 -11.08 15.49 12.52
N LEU A 205 -12.01 16.35 12.11
CA LEU A 205 -11.69 17.66 11.56
C LEU A 205 -11.17 18.62 12.64
N SER A 206 -10.27 19.53 12.27
CA SER A 206 -9.65 20.53 13.15
C SER A 206 -10.61 21.67 13.50
N SER A 207 -11.34 22.22 12.51
CA SER A 207 -12.23 23.36 12.72
C SER A 207 -13.60 22.99 13.34
N SER A 208 -13.90 21.70 13.50
CA SER A 208 -15.20 21.24 14.00
C SER A 208 -15.19 19.84 14.61
N GLU A 209 -16.12 19.55 15.53
CA GLU A 209 -16.34 18.19 16.09
C GLU A 209 -16.97 17.20 15.09
N LYS A 210 -16.82 17.42 13.78
CA LYS A 210 -17.25 16.48 12.73
C LYS A 210 -16.19 15.41 12.50
N MET A 211 -16.62 14.25 12.03
CA MET A 211 -15.75 13.19 11.54
C MET A 211 -16.02 12.88 10.08
N ALA A 212 -14.96 12.81 9.27
CA ALA A 212 -14.96 12.10 8.00
C ALA A 212 -14.79 10.60 8.25
N VAL A 213 -15.31 9.78 7.35
CA VAL A 213 -14.99 8.34 7.29
C VAL A 213 -14.35 8.06 5.93
N GLY A 214 -13.20 7.41 5.95
CA GLY A 214 -12.53 6.92 4.74
C GLY A 214 -12.34 5.41 4.78
N THR A 215 -12.28 4.78 3.62
CA THR A 215 -11.96 3.36 3.45
C THR A 215 -10.95 3.18 2.33
N ASP A 216 -10.09 2.17 2.45
CA ASP A 216 -9.15 1.78 1.41
C ASP A 216 -9.05 0.24 1.30
N VAL A 217 -8.98 -0.21 0.05
CA VAL A 217 -9.54 -1.47 -0.46
C VAL A 217 -8.73 -1.95 -1.72
N MET A 218 -7.43 -2.31 -1.61
CA MET A 218 -6.53 -2.93 -2.63
C MET A 218 -6.44 -4.49 -2.76
N THR A 219 -7.27 -5.12 -3.60
CA THR A 219 -7.27 -6.58 -3.89
C THR A 219 -5.95 -6.97 -4.51
N ALA A 220 -5.24 -8.00 -4.01
CA ALA A 220 -4.04 -8.51 -4.65
C ALA A 220 -4.17 -9.98 -5.06
N TRP A 221 -3.59 -10.33 -6.20
CA TRP A 221 -3.37 -11.71 -6.62
C TRP A 221 -1.87 -11.97 -6.73
N PHE A 222 -1.38 -12.99 -6.04
CA PHE A 222 0.02 -13.41 -6.08
C PHE A 222 0.16 -14.78 -6.74
N ALA A 223 1.07 -14.93 -7.70
CA ALA A 223 1.38 -16.22 -8.30
C ALA A 223 2.75 -16.74 -7.82
N ARG A 224 2.82 -18.06 -7.58
CA ARG A 224 4.04 -18.76 -7.13
C ARG A 224 5.17 -18.57 -8.13
N GLY A 225 6.35 -18.20 -7.63
CA GLY A 225 7.55 -17.95 -8.45
C GLY A 225 7.48 -16.68 -9.28
N VAL A 226 6.41 -15.89 -9.17
CA VAL A 226 6.18 -14.68 -9.98
C VAL A 226 6.03 -13.45 -9.09
N GLY A 227 5.28 -13.51 -7.99
CA GLY A 227 4.95 -12.33 -7.18
C GLY A 227 3.56 -11.79 -7.48
N LEU A 228 3.37 -10.48 -7.30
CA LEU A 228 2.13 -9.79 -7.61
C LEU A 228 1.83 -9.88 -9.12
N VAL A 229 0.66 -10.38 -9.49
CA VAL A 229 0.22 -10.45 -10.90
C VAL A 229 -0.88 -9.46 -11.24
N LYS A 230 -1.66 -9.04 -10.23
CA LYS A 230 -2.70 -8.02 -10.36
C LYS A 230 -2.98 -7.38 -9.02
N TYR A 231 -3.32 -6.09 -9.01
CA TYR A 231 -4.11 -5.51 -7.94
C TYR A 231 -5.26 -4.61 -8.41
N VAL A 232 -6.26 -4.41 -7.54
CA VAL A 232 -7.37 -3.46 -7.71
C VAL A 232 -7.65 -2.75 -6.38
N GLU A 233 -7.28 -1.48 -6.29
CA GLU A 233 -7.49 -0.55 -5.17
C GLU A 233 -8.72 0.30 -5.34
N ARG A 234 -9.37 0.61 -4.22
CA ARG A 234 -10.53 1.47 -4.16
C ARG A 234 -10.51 2.27 -2.87
N GLN A 235 -10.15 3.54 -2.99
CA GLN A 235 -10.16 4.51 -1.91
C GLN A 235 -11.48 5.29 -1.93
N GLU A 236 -12.14 5.41 -0.79
CA GLU A 236 -13.29 6.30 -0.59
C GLU A 236 -13.02 7.30 0.52
N LEU A 237 -13.46 8.54 0.30
CA LEU A 237 -13.67 9.51 1.39
C LEU A 237 -15.12 9.98 1.35
N ALA A 238 -15.84 9.74 2.45
CA ALA A 238 -17.23 10.15 2.59
C ALA A 238 -17.37 11.69 2.54
N ALA A 239 -18.51 12.15 2.02
CA ALA A 239 -18.85 13.57 1.93
C ALA A 239 -18.75 14.28 3.29
N LEU A 240 -18.19 15.49 3.29
CA LEU A 240 -18.01 16.33 4.47
C LEU A 240 -18.92 17.58 4.48
N LYS A 241 -19.38 17.98 3.28
CA LYS A 241 -20.28 19.12 3.03
C LYS A 241 -21.30 18.70 1.97
N ASP A 242 -21.79 19.61 1.12
CA ASP A 242 -22.61 19.29 -0.06
C ASP A 242 -21.80 18.65 -1.22
N ASP A 243 -20.56 18.23 -0.96
CA ASP A 243 -19.78 17.42 -1.88
C ASP A 243 -20.31 15.98 -1.95
N ARG A 244 -20.00 15.26 -3.02
CA ARG A 244 -20.55 13.92 -3.27
C ARG A 244 -19.65 12.79 -2.77
N GLY A 245 -18.73 13.11 -1.85
CA GLY A 245 -17.56 12.28 -1.56
C GLY A 245 -16.64 12.14 -2.78
N ASN A 246 -15.49 11.49 -2.59
CA ASN A 246 -14.55 11.17 -3.66
C ASN A 246 -14.26 9.67 -3.66
N VAL A 247 -14.11 9.11 -4.86
CA VAL A 247 -13.61 7.74 -5.07
C VAL A 247 -12.41 7.79 -6.00
N THR A 248 -11.38 7.03 -5.64
CA THR A 248 -10.25 6.70 -6.51
C THR A 248 -10.17 5.19 -6.64
N GLU A 249 -10.20 4.68 -7.87
CA GLU A 249 -9.97 3.26 -8.16
C GLU A 249 -8.68 3.12 -8.97
N ILE A 250 -7.77 2.26 -8.52
CA ILE A 250 -6.48 1.99 -9.17
C ILE A 250 -6.44 0.50 -9.52
N MET A 251 -5.97 0.15 -10.70
CA MET A 251 -5.71 -1.24 -11.09
C MET A 251 -4.36 -1.33 -11.78
N GLU A 252 -3.52 -2.26 -11.34
CA GLU A 252 -2.31 -2.66 -12.08
C GLU A 252 -2.42 -4.15 -12.46
N GLU A 253 -2.10 -4.48 -13.72
CA GLU A 253 -2.05 -5.85 -14.23
C GLU A 253 -0.67 -6.15 -14.82
N LEU A 254 -0.12 -7.31 -14.48
CA LEU A 254 1.21 -7.72 -14.92
C LEU A 254 1.24 -7.90 -16.44
N GLU A 255 2.10 -7.12 -17.09
CA GLU A 255 2.33 -7.14 -18.52
C GLU A 255 3.56 -7.99 -18.87
N GLN A 256 4.65 -7.83 -18.12
CA GLN A 256 5.91 -8.56 -18.32
C GLN A 256 6.59 -8.82 -16.98
N VAL A 257 7.32 -9.94 -16.86
CA VAL A 257 8.08 -10.29 -15.66
C VAL A 257 9.40 -10.97 -16.02
N GLU A 258 10.45 -10.64 -15.27
CA GLU A 258 11.74 -11.31 -15.28
C GLU A 258 12.16 -11.62 -13.83
N VAL A 259 11.85 -12.83 -13.36
CA VAL A 259 12.22 -13.27 -12.01
C VAL A 259 13.65 -13.80 -11.96
N LYS A 260 14.44 -13.30 -11.01
CA LYS A 260 15.75 -13.86 -10.68
C LYS A 260 15.60 -14.88 -9.55
N SER A 261 16.33 -15.98 -9.65
CA SER A 261 16.52 -16.89 -8.53
C SER A 261 17.47 -16.25 -7.53
N ALA A 262 17.12 -16.23 -6.25
CA ALA A 262 18.09 -15.88 -5.21
C ALA A 262 19.25 -16.87 -5.26
N ALA A 263 20.46 -16.39 -5.54
CA ALA A 263 21.65 -17.20 -5.38
C ALA A 263 21.76 -17.59 -3.90
N LEU A 264 21.89 -18.89 -3.61
CA LEU A 264 22.18 -19.41 -2.28
C LEU A 264 23.61 -19.04 -1.89
N GLY A 265 23.80 -17.77 -1.52
CA GLY A 265 25.06 -17.18 -1.12
C GLY A 265 25.57 -17.83 0.16
N GLY A 266 26.71 -18.50 0.05
CA GLY A 266 27.32 -19.23 1.15
C GLY A 266 27.83 -18.34 2.28
N ARG A 267 28.02 -18.99 3.43
CA ARG A 267 28.60 -18.45 4.67
C ARG A 267 30.09 -18.11 4.48
N GLY A 268 30.48 -16.87 4.78
CA GLY A 268 31.87 -16.38 4.79
C GLY A 268 32.07 -15.18 3.84
N GLU A 269 32.88 -14.16 4.14
CA GLU A 269 33.68 -13.86 5.34
C GLU A 269 33.67 -12.33 5.58
N SER A 270 33.74 -11.92 6.84
CA SER A 270 33.88 -10.51 7.24
C SER A 270 35.33 -10.06 7.15
N THR A 271 35.63 -8.99 6.41
CA THR A 271 36.91 -8.25 6.56
C THR A 271 36.65 -6.73 6.51
N PRO A 272 37.24 -5.91 7.41
CA PRO A 272 36.85 -4.50 7.57
C PRO A 272 37.87 -3.49 7.03
N GLN A 273 37.38 -2.41 6.39
CA GLN A 273 38.01 -1.10 6.14
C GLN A 273 37.00 -0.23 5.37
N GLY A 274 36.89 1.09 5.55
CA GLY A 274 37.51 1.99 6.52
C GLY A 274 37.26 3.47 6.14
N LEU A 275 37.23 4.36 7.14
CA LEU A 275 37.30 5.83 7.06
C LEU A 275 36.25 6.63 6.22
N LEU A 276 35.40 7.33 6.97
CA LEU A 276 35.10 8.78 6.89
C LEU A 276 35.21 9.51 5.53
N ALA A 277 34.08 10.11 5.13
CA ALA A 277 34.06 11.47 4.58
C ALA A 277 32.82 12.20 5.13
N ASP A 278 33.04 13.35 5.80
CA ASP A 278 32.01 14.38 6.00
C ASP A 278 31.65 15.00 4.64
N ASP A 279 30.39 15.37 4.44
CA ASP A 279 30.10 16.74 3.97
C ASP A 279 28.71 17.21 4.41
N MET A 280 28.60 18.52 4.69
CA MET A 280 27.38 19.20 5.13
C MET A 280 26.73 19.97 3.96
N GLY A 281 25.61 19.46 3.45
CA GLY A 281 24.93 20.02 2.27
C GLY A 281 23.46 20.41 2.48
N ARG A 282 23.23 21.52 3.19
CA ARG A 282 22.03 22.39 3.16
C ARG A 282 20.66 21.74 2.80
N HIS A 283 19.79 21.61 3.80
CA HIS A 283 18.34 21.55 3.55
C HIS A 283 17.83 22.92 3.04
N GLU A 284 17.30 22.96 1.82
CA GLU A 284 16.43 24.05 1.39
C GLU A 284 14.96 23.59 1.39
N LEU A 285 14.10 24.48 1.90
CA LEU A 285 12.66 24.28 2.04
C LEU A 285 11.99 24.36 0.67
N LEU A 286 11.34 23.28 0.22
CA LEU A 286 10.35 23.38 -0.84
C LEU A 286 9.03 23.91 -0.26
N GLN A 287 8.87 25.22 -0.39
CA GLN A 287 7.64 25.93 0.00
C GLN A 287 6.44 25.48 -0.85
N VAL A 288 5.30 25.34 -0.18
CA VAL A 288 3.98 25.37 -0.82
C VAL A 288 3.75 26.79 -1.37
N VAL A 289 3.61 26.93 -2.69
CA VAL A 289 3.25 28.21 -3.31
C VAL A 289 1.74 28.25 -3.53
N LEU A 290 1.03 28.94 -2.64
CA LEU A 290 -0.37 29.31 -2.82
C LEU A 290 -0.50 30.48 -3.78
N ALA A 291 -1.41 30.39 -4.74
CA ALA A 291 -1.82 31.54 -5.54
C ALA A 291 -2.87 32.36 -4.78
N ALA A 292 -2.47 33.52 -4.27
CA ALA A 292 -3.42 34.51 -3.76
C ALA A 292 -4.08 35.28 -4.91
N GLY A 293 -5.41 35.36 -4.92
CA GLY A 293 -6.12 36.33 -5.76
C GLY A 293 -7.52 35.94 -6.22
N LEU A 294 -8.53 36.31 -5.43
CA LEU A 294 -9.47 37.35 -5.85
C LEU A 294 -10.20 37.91 -4.63
N ARG A 295 -10.13 39.24 -4.46
CA ARG A 295 -10.86 39.98 -3.43
C ARG A 295 -12.32 40.16 -3.85
N ALA A 296 -13.17 40.46 -2.87
CA ALA A 296 -14.35 41.31 -3.04
C ALA A 296 -13.98 42.62 -3.80
N ASN A 297 -14.85 43.38 -4.45
CA ASN A 297 -16.30 43.56 -4.35
C ASN A 297 -16.76 44.32 -5.66
N PRO A 298 -17.98 44.88 -5.85
CA PRO A 298 -19.01 45.32 -4.89
C PRO A 298 -20.31 44.51 -4.87
#